data_AF-A0A7H9AXM7-F1
#
_entry.id   AF-A0A7H9AXM7-F1
#
_cell.length_a   1.000
_cell.length_b   1.000
_cell.length_c   1.000
_cell.angle_alpha   90.00
_cell.angle_beta   90.00
_cell.angle_gamma   90.00
#
_symmetry.space_group_name_H-M   'P 1'
#
loop_
_entity.id
_entity.type
_entity.pdbx_description
1 polymer ?
#
loop_
_entity_poly.entity_id
_entity_poly.type
_entity_poly.pdbx_seq_one_letter_code
_entity_poly.pdbx_strand_id
1 'polypeptide(L)'
;MSATQTATQTDNATSQLQLNATPIRHALSDIVHEEDWSDFKFAPIRESTVSRAMSSRYFKDLDKHAVSDVIIIGAGSSGLSAAYVIAKNRPDLTITILEANVALGGGGNLGGQLFSAMIMRKPSHLFLNELEIPYEDEGDYVVVKHAALFTATIAAKVLSFPNVKLFNATAVEDLVTRPKGSNGEVTVAGVVTNWTLVTMAHGLQSCMDPNVIELSGYQDDGTRDMSQKHGVVLSTTGHDGPFGAFSAKRIVAIDKNKKLGGMKGLDMNRAEAGVVKNAGKYQGVDSMYFAGMEVAELHGCNRMGPTFGAMAVSGIKAAEEILKHFS
;
A
#
# COMPACT_ATOMS: atom_id res chain seq x y z
N MET A 1 54.94 26.74 8.21
CA MET A 1 53.69 26.13 7.70
C MET A 1 52.71 26.10 8.86
N SER A 2 51.77 27.04 8.91
CA SER A 2 50.79 27.18 9.98
C SER A 2 49.55 26.38 9.60
N ALA A 3 49.18 25.41 10.43
CA ALA A 3 47.97 24.62 10.28
C ALA A 3 46.80 25.39 10.90
N THR A 4 45.83 25.79 10.07
CA THR A 4 44.61 26.46 10.51
C THR A 4 43.61 25.39 10.94
N GLN A 5 43.36 25.27 12.24
CA GLN A 5 42.25 24.48 12.79
C GLN A 5 40.94 25.26 12.62
N THR A 6 40.04 24.76 11.79
CA THR A 6 38.65 25.21 11.71
C THR A 6 37.88 24.57 12.87
N ALA A 7 37.61 25.35 13.92
CA ALA A 7 36.76 24.94 15.02
C ALA A 7 35.29 24.99 14.59
N THR A 8 34.61 23.85 14.61
CA THR A 8 33.16 23.74 14.41
C THR A 8 32.47 24.37 15.64
N GLN A 9 31.99 25.61 15.52
CA GLN A 9 31.12 26.21 16.52
C GLN A 9 29.79 25.45 16.54
N THR A 10 29.54 24.73 17.62
CA THR A 10 28.21 24.22 17.97
C THR A 10 27.46 25.38 18.59
N ASP A 11 26.55 26.00 17.83
CA ASP A 11 25.62 27.00 18.34
C ASP A 11 24.66 26.34 19.34
N ASN A 12 25.02 26.38 20.61
CA ASN A 12 24.10 26.11 21.72
C ASN A 12 23.18 27.33 21.90
N ALA A 13 22.28 27.55 20.94
CA ALA A 13 21.18 28.48 21.10
C ALA A 13 20.23 27.92 22.18
N THR A 14 20.45 28.33 23.43
CA THR A 14 19.53 28.05 24.53
C THR A 14 18.26 28.85 24.24
N SER A 15 17.23 28.24 23.65
CA SER A 15 15.95 28.93 23.47
C SER A 15 15.36 29.19 24.85
N GLN A 16 15.47 30.43 25.34
CA GLN A 16 14.67 30.87 26.47
C GLN A 16 13.20 30.85 26.01
N LEU A 17 12.44 29.86 26.48
CA LEU A 17 10.98 29.84 26.33
C LEU A 17 10.44 31.16 26.86
N GLN A 18 9.92 32.01 25.98
CA GLN A 18 9.25 33.24 26.40
C GLN A 18 8.02 32.84 27.25
N LEU A 19 8.08 33.15 28.55
CA LEU A 19 7.04 32.87 29.54
C LEU A 19 5.78 33.75 29.38
N ASN A 20 5.65 34.47 28.27
CA ASN A 20 4.41 35.16 27.90
C ASN A 20 3.43 34.10 27.37
N ALA A 21 2.85 33.34 28.30
CA ALA A 21 1.98 32.22 28.00
C ALA A 21 0.73 32.70 27.27
N THR A 22 0.69 32.49 25.95
CA THR A 22 -0.56 32.51 25.19
C THR A 22 -1.55 31.56 25.87
N PRO A 23 -2.83 31.93 26.04
CA PRO A 23 -3.82 31.06 26.63
C PRO A 23 -3.85 29.70 25.93
N ILE A 24 -3.84 28.61 26.70
CA ILE A 24 -4.00 27.25 26.14
C ILE A 24 -5.39 27.19 25.51
N ARG A 25 -5.42 27.02 24.19
CA ARG A 25 -6.65 26.93 23.39
C ARG A 25 -6.66 25.60 22.65
N HIS A 26 -7.80 24.93 22.68
CA HIS A 26 -8.08 23.68 21.98
C HIS A 26 -9.51 23.72 21.42
N ALA A 27 -9.88 22.69 20.64
CA ALA A 27 -11.17 22.63 19.92
C ALA A 27 -12.42 22.69 20.82
N LEU A 28 -12.26 22.58 22.15
CA LEU A 28 -13.35 22.55 23.12
C LEU A 28 -13.29 23.71 24.13
N SER A 29 -12.32 24.64 24.00
CA SER A 29 -12.12 25.71 24.99
C SER A 29 -13.29 26.69 25.10
N ASP A 30 -14.16 26.75 24.10
CA ASP A 30 -15.35 27.63 24.11
C ASP A 30 -16.62 26.91 24.61
N ILE A 31 -16.56 25.60 24.89
CA ILE A 31 -17.72 24.81 25.35
C ILE A 31 -17.50 24.08 26.67
N VAL A 32 -16.24 23.98 27.12
CA VAL A 32 -15.86 23.45 28.43
C VAL A 32 -15.25 24.62 29.20
N HIS A 33 -15.89 24.98 30.30
CA HIS A 33 -15.55 26.14 31.11
C HIS A 33 -15.00 25.76 32.47
N GLU A 34 -15.35 24.59 32.99
CA GLU A 34 -14.85 24.11 34.28
C GLU A 34 -13.47 23.46 34.13
N GLU A 35 -12.56 23.75 35.05
CA GLU A 35 -11.19 23.23 35.04
C GLU A 35 -11.18 21.69 35.14
N ASP A 36 -12.15 21.10 35.84
CA ASP A 36 -12.32 19.66 36.01
C ASP A 36 -13.20 19.01 34.92
N TRP A 37 -13.69 19.79 33.96
CA TRP A 37 -14.55 19.38 32.85
C TRP A 37 -15.92 18.82 33.29
N SER A 38 -16.38 19.13 34.50
CA SER A 38 -17.68 18.65 35.00
C SER A 38 -18.89 19.16 34.19
N ASP A 39 -18.72 20.20 33.38
CA ASP A 39 -19.72 20.74 32.46
C ASP A 39 -19.74 20.04 31.07
N PHE A 40 -18.77 19.16 30.79
CA PHE A 40 -18.72 18.41 29.54
C PHE A 40 -19.81 17.33 29.45
N LYS A 41 -20.40 17.21 28.26
CA LYS A 41 -21.30 16.09 27.93
C LYS A 41 -21.28 15.76 26.45
N PHE A 42 -21.33 14.46 26.13
CA PHE A 42 -21.69 14.00 24.80
C PHE A 42 -23.20 14.10 24.57
N ALA A 43 -23.61 14.13 23.30
CA ALA A 43 -25.00 13.86 22.95
C ALA A 43 -25.37 12.40 23.29
N PRO A 44 -26.58 12.11 23.80
CA PRO A 44 -27.00 10.73 24.08
C PRO A 44 -27.02 9.86 22.82
N ILE A 45 -26.64 8.58 22.95
CA ILE A 45 -26.63 7.59 21.86
C ILE A 45 -27.05 6.20 22.35
N ARG A 46 -27.52 5.33 21.44
CA ARG A 46 -27.85 3.92 21.70
C ARG A 46 -26.88 3.00 20.96
N GLU A 47 -26.49 1.89 21.56
CA GLU A 47 -25.52 0.92 21.04
C GLU A 47 -25.91 0.39 19.65
N SER A 48 -27.20 0.10 19.44
CA SER A 48 -27.70 -0.37 18.13
C SER A 48 -27.53 0.66 17.02
N THR A 49 -27.50 1.96 17.35
CA THR A 49 -27.26 3.02 16.37
C THR A 49 -25.83 2.91 15.83
N VAL A 50 -24.86 2.65 16.69
CA VAL A 50 -23.45 2.49 16.32
C VAL A 50 -23.24 1.21 15.51
N SER A 51 -23.82 0.08 15.94
CA SER A 51 -23.74 -1.20 15.21
C SER A 51 -24.31 -1.09 13.79
N ARG A 52 -25.50 -0.48 13.64
CA ARG A 52 -26.13 -0.25 12.33
C ARG A 52 -25.33 0.73 11.48
N ALA A 53 -24.77 1.78 12.07
CA ALA A 53 -23.99 2.76 11.33
C ALA A 53 -22.73 2.15 10.70
N MET A 54 -22.03 1.26 11.41
CA MET A 54 -20.84 0.57 10.89
C MET A 54 -21.20 -0.52 9.88
N SER A 55 -22.11 -1.44 10.25
CA SER A 55 -22.48 -2.56 9.38
C SER A 55 -23.09 -2.09 8.07
N SER A 56 -24.04 -1.14 8.09
CA SER A 56 -24.65 -0.63 6.86
C SER A 56 -23.64 0.02 5.89
N ARG A 57 -22.52 0.55 6.37
CA ARG A 57 -21.45 1.10 5.52
C ARG A 57 -20.54 -0.01 5.00
N TYR A 58 -20.10 -0.91 5.88
CA TYR A 58 -19.23 -2.01 5.49
C TYR A 58 -19.87 -2.91 4.44
N PHE A 59 -21.17 -3.22 4.58
CA PHE A 59 -21.90 -4.03 3.60
C PHE A 59 -22.19 -3.28 2.30
N LYS A 60 -22.32 -1.94 2.31
CA LYS A 60 -22.36 -1.16 1.07
C LYS A 60 -21.02 -1.18 0.34
N ASP A 61 -19.92 -1.16 1.10
CA ASP A 61 -18.58 -1.29 0.51
C ASP A 61 -18.41 -2.69 -0.08
N LEU A 62 -18.83 -3.75 0.62
CA LEU A 62 -18.79 -5.11 0.11
C LEU A 62 -19.62 -5.28 -1.18
N ASP A 63 -20.81 -4.69 -1.23
CA ASP A 63 -21.68 -4.71 -2.41
C ASP A 63 -21.03 -3.97 -3.59
N LYS A 64 -20.61 -2.72 -3.38
CA LYS A 64 -19.96 -1.90 -4.41
C LYS A 64 -18.67 -2.53 -4.94
N HIS A 65 -17.84 -3.09 -4.06
CA HIS A 65 -16.51 -3.60 -4.40
C HIS A 65 -16.49 -5.10 -4.68
N ALA A 66 -17.64 -5.78 -4.70
CA ALA A 66 -17.74 -7.18 -5.18
C ALA A 66 -17.24 -7.32 -6.62
N VAL A 67 -17.38 -6.25 -7.43
CA VAL A 67 -16.72 -6.08 -8.73
C VAL A 67 -15.83 -4.85 -8.67
N SER A 68 -14.56 -4.96 -9.05
CA SER A 68 -13.58 -3.88 -8.98
C SER A 68 -12.78 -3.73 -10.28
N ASP A 69 -12.42 -2.50 -10.64
CA ASP A 69 -11.55 -2.26 -11.80
C ASP A 69 -10.09 -2.54 -11.47
N VAL A 70 -9.65 -2.13 -10.28
CA VAL A 70 -8.28 -2.35 -9.81
C VAL A 70 -8.32 -2.96 -8.42
N ILE A 71 -7.71 -4.13 -8.27
CA ILE A 71 -7.49 -4.77 -6.97
C ILE A 71 -6.01 -4.69 -6.61
N ILE A 72 -5.69 -4.05 -5.49
CA ILE A 72 -4.33 -3.90 -4.98
C ILE A 72 -4.17 -4.81 -3.76
N ILE A 73 -3.25 -5.77 -3.83
CA ILE A 73 -2.98 -6.73 -2.75
C ILE A 73 -1.76 -6.26 -1.95
N GLY A 74 -1.99 -5.84 -0.71
CA GLY A 74 -0.99 -5.31 0.22
C GLY A 74 -0.91 -3.77 0.18
N ALA A 75 -1.26 -3.13 1.29
CA ALA A 75 -1.21 -1.68 1.50
C ALA A 75 0.15 -1.22 2.05
N GLY A 76 1.25 -1.77 1.50
CA GLY A 76 2.61 -1.33 1.78
C GLY A 76 2.98 -0.05 1.04
N SER A 77 4.23 0.40 1.18
CA SER A 77 4.72 1.63 0.52
C SER A 77 4.55 1.63 -1.00
N SER A 78 4.79 0.51 -1.68
CA SER A 78 4.60 0.38 -3.14
C SER A 78 3.12 0.35 -3.54
N GLY A 79 2.28 -0.41 -2.83
CA GLY A 79 0.84 -0.50 -3.07
C GLY A 79 0.13 0.84 -2.87
N LEU A 80 0.44 1.55 -1.77
CA LEU A 80 -0.10 2.89 -1.50
C LEU A 80 0.39 3.93 -2.53
N SER A 81 1.65 3.83 -2.98
CA SER A 81 2.18 4.70 -4.03
C SER A 81 1.46 4.50 -5.35
N ALA A 82 1.22 3.24 -5.74
CA ALA A 82 0.43 2.92 -6.93
C ALA A 82 -1.02 3.40 -6.78
N ALA A 83 -1.67 3.10 -5.65
CA ALA A 83 -3.04 3.50 -5.38
C ALA A 83 -3.23 5.02 -5.50
N TYR A 84 -2.31 5.80 -4.94
CA TYR A 84 -2.33 7.26 -5.03
C TYR A 84 -2.29 7.74 -6.49
N VAL A 85 -1.36 7.21 -7.29
CA VAL A 85 -1.21 7.62 -8.70
C VAL A 85 -2.42 7.20 -9.53
N ILE A 86 -2.95 5.99 -9.34
CA ILE A 86 -4.11 5.49 -10.08
C ILE A 86 -5.35 6.32 -9.73
N ALA A 87 -5.67 6.45 -8.44
CA ALA A 87 -6.87 7.13 -7.96
C ALA A 87 -6.89 8.62 -8.35
N LYS A 88 -5.74 9.29 -8.25
CA LYS A 88 -5.58 10.69 -8.65
C LYS A 88 -5.90 10.91 -10.14
N ASN A 89 -5.48 9.99 -11.01
CA ASN A 89 -5.62 10.16 -12.47
C ASN A 89 -6.94 9.61 -13.02
N ARG A 90 -7.54 8.63 -12.34
CA ARG A 90 -8.78 7.96 -12.76
C ARG A 90 -9.77 7.85 -11.61
N PRO A 91 -10.42 8.96 -11.24
CA PRO A 91 -11.41 8.99 -10.15
C PRO A 91 -12.68 8.19 -10.46
N ASP A 92 -12.85 7.76 -11.72
CA ASP A 92 -13.95 6.92 -12.19
C ASP A 92 -13.75 5.42 -11.92
N LEU A 93 -12.50 4.95 -11.76
CA LEU A 93 -12.22 3.54 -11.54
C LEU A 93 -12.51 3.12 -10.09
N THR A 94 -13.09 1.94 -9.91
CA THR A 94 -13.29 1.34 -8.58
C THR A 94 -12.00 0.66 -8.12
N ILE A 95 -11.37 1.19 -7.06
CA ILE A 95 -10.07 0.73 -6.56
C ILE A 95 -10.24 0.06 -5.19
N THR A 96 -9.91 -1.22 -5.11
CA THR A 96 -10.04 -2.05 -3.92
C THR A 96 -8.66 -2.44 -3.40
N ILE A 97 -8.32 -2.02 -2.19
CA ILE A 97 -7.06 -2.34 -1.52
C ILE A 97 -7.34 -3.38 -0.44
N LEU A 98 -6.64 -4.52 -0.50
CA LEU A 98 -6.74 -5.61 0.47
C LEU A 98 -5.45 -5.66 1.30
N GLU A 99 -5.56 -5.49 2.61
CA GLU A 99 -4.44 -5.52 3.54
C GLU A 99 -4.67 -6.57 4.62
N ALA A 100 -3.72 -7.51 4.71
CA ALA A 100 -3.83 -8.60 5.67
C ALA A 100 -3.72 -8.12 7.12
N ASN A 101 -2.90 -7.11 7.39
CA ASN A 101 -2.77 -6.58 8.75
C ASN A 101 -3.95 -5.67 9.12
N VAL A 102 -4.17 -5.49 10.43
CA VAL A 102 -5.09 -4.46 10.92
C VAL A 102 -4.55 -3.07 10.56
N ALA A 103 -3.25 -2.84 10.74
CA ALA A 103 -2.59 -1.59 10.37
C ALA A 103 -2.04 -1.65 8.95
N LEU A 104 -2.28 -0.59 8.16
CA LEU A 104 -1.68 -0.41 6.84
C LEU A 104 -0.20 -0.01 6.92
N GLY A 105 0.46 0.06 5.77
CA GLY A 105 1.81 0.59 5.60
C GLY A 105 2.90 -0.48 5.53
N GLY A 106 2.60 -1.72 5.91
CA GLY A 106 3.57 -2.82 5.94
C GLY A 106 4.86 -2.42 6.66
N GLY A 107 6.00 -2.67 6.01
CA GLY A 107 7.33 -2.28 6.52
C GLY A 107 7.66 -0.78 6.45
N GLY A 108 6.77 0.07 5.95
CA GLY A 108 7.00 1.52 5.79
C GLY A 108 6.90 2.34 7.08
N ASN A 109 6.72 1.71 8.23
CA ASN A 109 6.57 2.40 9.53
C ASN A 109 7.90 2.68 10.24
N LEU A 110 8.97 1.97 9.85
CA LEU A 110 10.32 2.08 10.42
C LEU A 110 11.37 2.09 9.32
N GLY A 111 12.57 2.56 9.65
CA GLY A 111 13.80 2.35 8.90
C GLY A 111 14.44 0.99 9.21
N GLY A 112 15.76 0.90 9.08
CA GLY A 112 16.50 -0.32 9.41
C GLY A 112 16.63 -0.54 10.92
N GLN A 113 16.63 -1.80 11.37
CA GLN A 113 16.95 -2.17 12.76
C GLN A 113 16.13 -1.42 13.82
N LEU A 114 14.83 -1.18 13.54
CA LEU A 114 13.90 -0.42 14.40
C LEU A 114 14.20 1.08 14.53
N PHE A 115 15.13 1.64 13.76
CA PHE A 115 15.32 3.08 13.67
C PHE A 115 14.20 3.76 12.86
N SER A 116 14.16 5.10 12.89
CA SER A 116 13.02 5.87 12.35
C SER A 116 13.21 6.41 10.93
N ALA A 117 14.42 6.87 10.59
CA ALA A 117 14.67 7.64 9.37
C ALA A 117 14.38 6.81 8.10
N MET A 118 13.74 7.44 7.11
CA MET A 118 13.46 6.84 5.81
C MET A 118 14.31 7.49 4.73
N ILE A 119 15.24 6.70 4.19
CA ILE A 119 16.15 7.13 3.13
C ILE A 119 15.50 6.88 1.77
N MET A 120 15.57 7.88 0.90
CA MET A 120 15.02 7.83 -0.46
C MET A 120 16.01 8.45 -1.46
N ARG A 121 16.57 7.64 -2.35
CA ARG A 121 17.52 8.09 -3.38
C ARG A 121 16.83 8.89 -4.49
N LYS A 122 17.47 9.95 -4.99
CA LYS A 122 16.93 10.74 -6.11
C LYS A 122 16.83 9.85 -7.38
N PRO A 123 15.78 10.02 -8.21
CA PRO A 123 14.82 11.13 -8.20
C PRO A 123 13.56 10.92 -7.35
N SER A 124 13.48 9.95 -6.43
CA SER A 124 12.22 9.67 -5.71
C SER A 124 11.72 10.81 -4.80
N HIS A 125 12.58 11.76 -4.44
CA HIS A 125 12.19 13.02 -3.77
C HIS A 125 11.10 13.81 -4.51
N LEU A 126 10.97 13.68 -5.83
CA LEU A 126 9.91 14.35 -6.60
C LEU A 126 8.51 13.86 -6.18
N PHE A 127 8.40 12.60 -5.76
CA PHE A 127 7.16 12.07 -5.22
C PHE A 127 6.88 12.57 -3.80
N LEU A 128 7.93 12.82 -3.00
CA LEU A 128 7.76 13.48 -1.71
C LEU A 128 7.26 14.92 -1.86
N ASN A 129 7.75 15.64 -2.88
CA ASN A 129 7.24 16.98 -3.21
C ASN A 129 5.76 16.93 -3.60
N GLU A 130 5.35 15.97 -4.42
CA GLU A 130 3.95 15.78 -4.80
C GLU A 130 3.04 15.47 -3.59
N LEU A 131 3.57 14.74 -2.60
CA LEU A 131 2.86 14.41 -1.37
C LEU A 131 3.03 15.47 -0.27
N GLU A 132 3.78 16.54 -0.52
CA GLU A 132 4.09 17.60 0.45
C GLU A 132 4.75 17.07 1.74
N ILE A 133 5.57 16.02 1.61
CA ILE A 133 6.29 15.41 2.73
C ILE A 133 7.65 16.11 2.88
N PRO A 134 7.95 16.74 4.05
CA PRO A 134 9.23 17.37 4.26
C PRO A 134 10.35 16.32 4.39
N TYR A 135 11.53 16.68 3.90
CA TYR A 135 12.74 15.86 3.97
C TYR A 135 13.98 16.74 4.09
N GLU A 136 15.08 16.13 4.55
CA GLU A 136 16.43 16.70 4.55
C GLU A 136 17.14 16.24 3.27
N ASP A 137 17.77 17.17 2.54
CA ASP A 137 18.47 16.87 1.27
C ASP A 137 19.97 16.64 1.53
N GLU A 138 20.46 15.45 1.17
CA GLU A 138 21.83 14.98 1.40
C GLU A 138 22.59 14.77 0.07
N GLY A 139 22.19 15.47 -1.00
CA GLY A 139 22.81 15.36 -2.32
C GLY A 139 22.11 14.31 -3.18
N ASP A 140 22.65 13.09 -3.26
CA ASP A 140 22.12 12.01 -4.12
C ASP A 140 20.89 11.29 -3.53
N TYR A 141 20.54 11.60 -2.28
CA TYR A 141 19.40 11.06 -1.56
C TYR A 141 18.80 12.10 -0.62
N VAL A 142 17.61 11.79 -0.12
CA VAL A 142 16.91 12.59 0.87
C VAL A 142 16.49 11.72 2.05
N VAL A 143 16.26 12.35 3.20
CA VAL A 143 15.88 11.68 4.44
C VAL A 143 14.57 12.26 4.96
N VAL A 144 13.53 11.42 5.00
CA VAL A 144 12.30 11.75 5.75
C VAL A 144 12.58 11.42 7.21
N LYS A 145 12.37 12.40 8.11
CA LYS A 145 12.71 12.29 9.54
C LYS A 145 12.17 11.01 10.22
N HIS A 146 11.01 10.52 9.76
CA HIS A 146 10.43 9.29 10.24
C HIS A 146 9.67 8.58 9.11
N ALA A 147 9.89 7.28 8.92
CA ALA A 147 9.20 6.44 7.95
C ALA A 147 7.65 6.51 8.07
N ALA A 148 7.13 6.48 9.31
CA ALA A 148 5.73 6.71 9.61
C ALA A 148 5.16 8.03 9.06
N LEU A 149 5.96 9.11 8.92
CA LEU A 149 5.49 10.36 8.32
C LEU A 149 5.12 10.16 6.86
N PHE A 150 5.96 9.45 6.09
CA PHE A 150 5.65 9.12 4.71
C PHE A 150 4.40 8.25 4.62
N THR A 151 4.37 7.16 5.39
CA THR A 151 3.29 6.16 5.37
C THR A 151 1.94 6.75 5.79
N ALA A 152 1.89 7.52 6.88
CA ALA A 152 0.66 8.16 7.34
C ALA A 152 0.15 9.21 6.34
N THR A 153 1.05 10.00 5.76
CA THR A 153 0.68 11.05 4.80
C THR A 153 0.08 10.46 3.53
N ILE A 154 0.76 9.47 2.94
CA ILE A 154 0.25 8.85 1.71
C ILE A 154 -1.05 8.08 1.96
N ALA A 155 -1.15 7.38 3.10
CA ALA A 155 -2.38 6.69 3.47
C ALA A 155 -3.56 7.65 3.62
N ALA A 156 -3.37 8.79 4.30
CA ALA A 156 -4.41 9.81 4.44
C ALA A 156 -4.86 10.36 3.08
N LYS A 157 -3.92 10.66 2.17
CA LYS A 157 -4.24 11.13 0.81
C LYS A 157 -4.97 10.05 0.00
N VAL A 158 -4.51 8.79 0.05
CA VAL A 158 -5.16 7.65 -0.65
C VAL A 158 -6.58 7.41 -0.15
N LEU A 159 -6.79 7.38 1.18
CA LEU A 159 -8.10 7.14 1.77
C LEU A 159 -9.09 8.31 1.61
N SER A 160 -8.60 9.48 1.17
CA SER A 160 -9.45 10.63 0.86
C SER A 160 -10.10 10.56 -0.52
N PHE A 161 -9.64 9.68 -1.41
CA PHE A 161 -10.24 9.50 -2.73
C PHE A 161 -11.60 8.77 -2.63
N PRO A 162 -12.67 9.27 -3.29
CA PRO A 162 -14.01 8.72 -3.15
C PRO A 162 -14.21 7.34 -3.81
N ASN A 163 -13.27 6.94 -4.68
CA ASN A 163 -13.29 5.71 -5.43
C ASN A 163 -12.34 4.63 -4.89
N VAL A 164 -11.65 4.91 -3.77
CA VAL A 164 -10.76 3.97 -3.10
C VAL A 164 -11.45 3.36 -1.88
N LYS A 165 -11.35 2.04 -1.73
CA LYS A 165 -11.73 1.33 -0.51
C LYS A 165 -10.56 0.51 0.01
N LEU A 166 -10.28 0.66 1.30
CA LEU A 166 -9.39 -0.21 2.06
C LEU A 166 -10.20 -1.25 2.83
N PHE A 167 -9.91 -2.52 2.60
CA PHE A 167 -10.29 -3.65 3.41
C PHE A 167 -9.04 -4.20 4.11
N ASN A 168 -8.74 -3.62 5.28
CA ASN A 168 -7.71 -4.12 6.19
C ASN A 168 -8.25 -5.29 7.04
N ALA A 169 -7.34 -6.05 7.65
CA ALA A 169 -7.64 -7.33 8.29
C ALA A 169 -8.25 -8.39 7.35
N THR A 170 -8.02 -8.24 6.04
CA THR A 170 -8.52 -9.13 4.99
C THR A 170 -7.35 -9.65 4.16
N ALA A 171 -7.13 -10.96 4.21
CA ALA A 171 -6.09 -11.62 3.44
C ALA A 171 -6.62 -12.08 2.08
N VAL A 172 -5.75 -12.05 1.07
CA VAL A 172 -5.97 -12.80 -0.18
C VAL A 172 -5.34 -14.18 -0.01
N GLU A 173 -6.12 -15.22 -0.22
CA GLU A 173 -5.69 -16.62 -0.06
C GLU A 173 -5.71 -17.44 -1.35
N ASP A 174 -6.34 -16.92 -2.42
CA ASP A 174 -6.22 -17.46 -3.78
C ASP A 174 -6.50 -16.37 -4.84
N LEU A 175 -6.25 -16.70 -6.11
CA LEU A 175 -6.62 -15.90 -7.27
C LEU A 175 -7.82 -16.54 -7.98
N VAL A 176 -8.81 -15.73 -8.34
CA VAL A 176 -9.84 -16.18 -9.28
C VAL A 176 -9.22 -16.20 -10.67
N THR A 177 -9.40 -17.30 -11.40
CA THR A 177 -8.82 -17.46 -12.74
C THR A 177 -9.86 -17.83 -13.78
N ARG A 178 -9.54 -17.56 -15.05
CA ARG A 178 -10.24 -18.11 -16.20
C ARG A 178 -9.29 -19.00 -17.01
N PRO A 179 -9.83 -19.97 -17.79
CA PRO A 179 -9.02 -20.86 -18.61
C PRO A 179 -8.09 -20.10 -19.55
N LYS A 180 -7.04 -20.79 -20.01
CA LYS A 180 -6.06 -20.20 -20.91
C LYS A 180 -6.72 -19.67 -22.17
N GLY A 181 -6.43 -18.42 -22.51
CA GLY A 181 -6.88 -17.80 -23.75
C GLY A 181 -6.18 -18.39 -24.99
N SER A 182 -6.49 -17.84 -26.16
CA SER A 182 -5.85 -18.23 -27.43
C SER A 182 -4.32 -18.00 -27.45
N ASN A 183 -3.82 -17.13 -26.58
CA ASN A 183 -2.39 -16.87 -26.37
C ASN A 183 -1.71 -17.88 -25.42
N GLY A 184 -2.46 -18.83 -24.84
CA GLY A 184 -1.94 -19.84 -23.93
C GLY A 184 -1.70 -19.36 -22.49
N GLU A 185 -2.13 -18.15 -22.15
CA GLU A 185 -1.93 -17.53 -20.82
C GLU A 185 -3.18 -17.66 -19.96
N VAL A 186 -2.99 -17.92 -18.66
CA VAL A 186 -4.08 -17.84 -17.66
C VAL A 186 -4.43 -16.37 -17.47
N THR A 187 -5.71 -16.06 -17.31
CA THR A 187 -6.17 -14.71 -16.96
C THR A 187 -6.63 -14.69 -15.51
N VAL A 188 -6.14 -13.72 -14.73
CA VAL A 188 -6.69 -13.45 -13.40
C VAL A 188 -8.00 -12.70 -13.58
N ALA A 189 -9.05 -13.11 -12.86
CA ALA A 189 -10.39 -12.54 -12.93
C ALA A 189 -10.87 -12.00 -11.58
N GLY A 190 -10.01 -11.94 -10.58
CA GLY A 190 -10.38 -11.56 -9.22
C GLY A 190 -9.48 -12.19 -8.17
N VAL A 191 -9.90 -12.07 -6.91
CA VAL A 191 -9.19 -12.59 -5.74
C VAL A 191 -10.13 -13.32 -4.80
N VAL A 192 -9.61 -14.33 -4.14
CA VAL A 192 -10.29 -15.08 -3.07
C VAL A 192 -9.81 -14.52 -1.74
N THR A 193 -10.75 -14.13 -0.90
CA THR A 193 -10.49 -13.35 0.31
C THR A 193 -11.06 -14.01 1.54
N ASN A 194 -10.42 -13.77 2.67
CA ASN A 194 -11.00 -14.09 3.96
C ASN A 194 -10.51 -13.08 5.02
N TRP A 195 -11.09 -13.12 6.20
CA TRP A 195 -10.48 -12.46 7.35
C TRP A 195 -9.11 -13.08 7.60
N THR A 196 -8.10 -12.27 7.84
CA THR A 196 -6.72 -12.76 8.02
C THR A 196 -6.61 -13.82 9.11
N LEU A 197 -7.35 -13.65 10.21
CA LEU A 197 -7.37 -14.62 11.30
C LEU A 197 -8.00 -15.96 10.91
N VAL A 198 -8.98 -15.95 9.99
CA VAL A 198 -9.55 -17.18 9.45
C VAL A 198 -8.52 -17.88 8.56
N THR A 199 -7.86 -17.15 7.66
CA THR A 199 -6.80 -17.71 6.80
C THR A 199 -5.65 -18.31 7.62
N MET A 200 -5.24 -17.64 8.71
CA MET A 200 -4.21 -18.15 9.63
C MET A 200 -4.67 -19.35 10.47
N ALA A 201 -5.99 -19.56 10.59
CA ALA A 201 -6.59 -20.65 11.34
C ALA A 201 -7.04 -21.84 10.46
N HIS A 202 -6.76 -21.82 9.15
CA HIS A 202 -6.96 -22.98 8.29
C HIS A 202 -6.28 -24.22 8.88
N GLY A 203 -7.03 -25.32 9.01
CA GLY A 203 -6.56 -26.57 9.61
C GLY A 203 -6.72 -26.70 11.13
N LEU A 204 -7.27 -25.69 11.83
CA LEU A 204 -7.49 -25.77 13.29
C LEU A 204 -8.87 -26.30 13.70
N GLN A 205 -9.89 -26.18 12.85
CA GLN A 205 -11.27 -26.60 13.16
C GLN A 205 -11.91 -27.25 11.92
N SER A 206 -13.02 -26.70 11.44
CA SER A 206 -13.68 -27.05 10.18
C SER A 206 -13.36 -25.99 9.14
N CYS A 207 -13.53 -26.33 7.87
CA CYS A 207 -13.38 -25.37 6.78
C CYS A 207 -14.28 -24.14 7.03
N MET A 208 -13.68 -22.96 6.90
CA MET A 208 -14.37 -21.68 6.93
C MET A 208 -14.17 -21.06 5.55
N ASP A 209 -15.19 -21.20 4.71
CA ASP A 209 -15.08 -20.86 3.30
C ASP A 209 -14.74 -19.37 3.08
N PRO A 210 -13.97 -19.05 2.03
CA PRO A 210 -13.66 -17.68 1.68
C PRO A 210 -14.84 -16.96 1.02
N ASN A 211 -14.64 -15.65 0.81
CA ASN A 211 -15.43 -14.82 -0.08
C ASN A 211 -14.63 -14.45 -1.34
N VAL A 212 -15.26 -13.78 -2.31
CA VAL A 212 -14.65 -13.46 -3.61
C VAL A 212 -14.85 -11.99 -3.96
N ILE A 213 -13.85 -11.38 -4.58
CA ILE A 213 -13.97 -10.10 -5.30
C ILE A 213 -13.60 -10.36 -6.76
N GLU A 214 -14.50 -10.03 -7.69
CA GLU A 214 -14.30 -10.18 -9.13
C GLU A 214 -13.71 -8.91 -9.75
N LEU A 215 -12.96 -9.07 -10.83
CA LEU A 215 -12.54 -7.96 -11.69
C LEU A 215 -13.63 -7.57 -12.67
N SER A 216 -13.70 -6.29 -13.05
CA SER A 216 -14.60 -5.83 -14.10
C SER A 216 -14.32 -6.49 -15.47
N GLY A 217 -15.34 -6.50 -16.33
CA GLY A 217 -15.25 -7.05 -17.68
C GLY A 217 -15.84 -8.45 -17.86
N TYR A 218 -16.71 -8.91 -16.96
CA TYR A 218 -17.48 -10.14 -17.13
C TYR A 218 -18.99 -9.85 -17.19
N GLN A 219 -19.71 -10.71 -17.89
CA GLN A 219 -21.18 -10.75 -17.91
C GLN A 219 -21.70 -11.59 -16.73
N ASP A 220 -23.00 -11.51 -16.46
CA ASP A 220 -23.66 -12.27 -15.38
C ASP A 220 -23.50 -13.80 -15.52
N ASP A 221 -23.27 -14.30 -16.73
CA ASP A 221 -23.01 -15.72 -17.01
C ASP A 221 -21.53 -16.13 -16.83
N GLY A 222 -20.68 -15.18 -16.43
CA GLY A 222 -19.24 -15.38 -16.19
C GLY A 222 -18.38 -15.33 -17.45
N THR A 223 -18.96 -15.09 -18.63
CA THR A 223 -18.21 -14.92 -19.89
C THR A 223 -17.62 -13.52 -20.01
N ARG A 224 -16.52 -13.38 -20.77
CA ARG A 224 -15.81 -12.11 -20.96
C ARG A 224 -16.64 -11.12 -21.79
N ASP A 225 -16.91 -9.94 -21.24
CA ASP A 225 -17.53 -8.82 -21.99
C ASP A 225 -16.48 -8.03 -22.78
N MET A 226 -16.28 -8.37 -24.05
CA MET A 226 -15.28 -7.74 -24.91
C MET A 226 -15.55 -6.25 -25.19
N SER A 227 -16.70 -5.69 -24.82
CA SER A 227 -16.99 -4.26 -24.92
C SER A 227 -16.38 -3.42 -23.79
N GLN A 228 -16.04 -4.07 -22.67
CA GLN A 228 -15.41 -3.43 -21.52
C GLN A 228 -13.92 -3.75 -21.44
N LYS A 229 -13.14 -2.82 -20.87
CA LYS A 229 -11.78 -3.13 -20.43
C LYS A 229 -11.85 -4.14 -19.28
N HIS A 230 -10.94 -5.11 -19.28
CA HIS A 230 -10.85 -6.07 -18.19
C HIS A 230 -10.21 -5.38 -16.98
N GLY A 231 -10.67 -5.66 -15.76
CA GLY A 231 -10.04 -5.18 -14.54
C GLY A 231 -8.60 -5.72 -14.38
N VAL A 232 -7.84 -5.24 -13.40
CA VAL A 232 -6.47 -5.73 -13.17
C VAL A 232 -6.18 -5.96 -11.69
N VAL A 233 -5.31 -6.93 -11.41
CA VAL A 233 -4.71 -7.11 -10.08
C VAL A 233 -3.30 -6.52 -10.07
N LEU A 234 -3.00 -5.71 -9.05
CA LEU A 234 -1.65 -5.29 -8.68
C LEU A 234 -1.26 -5.95 -7.36
N SER A 235 -0.26 -6.84 -7.38
CA SER A 235 0.26 -7.46 -6.16
C SER A 235 1.51 -6.75 -5.65
N THR A 236 1.44 -6.31 -4.39
CA THR A 236 2.48 -5.56 -3.67
C THR A 236 2.71 -6.11 -2.28
N THR A 237 2.66 -7.44 -2.13
CA THR A 237 2.69 -8.15 -0.83
C THR A 237 4.08 -8.22 -0.19
N GLY A 238 5.08 -7.57 -0.80
CA GLY A 238 6.46 -7.60 -0.33
C GLY A 238 7.09 -8.98 -0.51
N HIS A 239 8.06 -9.31 0.35
CA HIS A 239 8.85 -10.55 0.24
C HIS A 239 8.84 -11.39 1.53
N ASP A 240 8.27 -10.88 2.63
CA ASP A 240 8.41 -11.43 3.97
C ASP A 240 7.05 -11.55 4.66
N GLY A 241 7.04 -12.18 5.83
CA GLY A 241 5.84 -12.40 6.62
C GLY A 241 4.97 -13.55 6.10
N PRO A 242 3.85 -13.84 6.79
CA PRO A 242 3.01 -15.01 6.49
C PRO A 242 2.42 -15.00 5.07
N PHE A 243 2.26 -13.81 4.47
CA PHE A 243 1.65 -13.62 3.15
C PHE A 243 2.62 -12.98 2.13
N GLY A 244 3.92 -12.92 2.44
CA GLY A 244 4.91 -12.29 1.57
C GLY A 244 5.04 -12.99 0.22
N ALA A 245 5.09 -12.20 -0.86
CA ALA A 245 5.16 -12.67 -2.24
C ALA A 245 4.05 -13.67 -2.62
N PHE A 246 2.85 -13.46 -2.07
CA PHE A 246 1.72 -14.38 -2.20
C PHE A 246 1.40 -14.68 -3.67
N SER A 247 1.14 -13.65 -4.48
CA SER A 247 0.65 -13.83 -5.84
C SER A 247 1.75 -14.40 -6.73
N ALA A 248 3.00 -13.99 -6.54
CA ALA A 248 4.16 -14.58 -7.22
C ALA A 248 4.27 -16.09 -6.94
N LYS A 249 4.17 -16.50 -5.67
CA LYS A 249 4.18 -17.93 -5.28
C LYS A 249 2.98 -18.67 -5.85
N ARG A 250 1.79 -18.05 -5.83
CA ARG A 250 0.55 -18.69 -6.29
C ARG A 250 0.54 -18.91 -7.81
N ILE A 251 0.99 -17.94 -8.60
CA ILE A 251 1.10 -18.07 -10.06
C ILE A 251 2.04 -19.22 -10.43
N VAL A 252 3.20 -19.33 -9.76
CA VAL A 252 4.15 -20.43 -10.01
C VAL A 252 3.57 -21.79 -9.60
N ALA A 253 2.68 -21.84 -8.61
CA ALA A 253 1.98 -23.08 -8.25
C ALA A 253 0.92 -23.48 -9.29
N ILE A 254 0.27 -22.52 -9.95
CA ILE A 254 -0.74 -22.75 -10.98
C ILE A 254 -0.09 -23.12 -12.33
N ASP A 255 0.94 -22.38 -12.76
CA ASP A 255 1.68 -22.66 -13.99
C ASP A 255 3.04 -23.30 -13.69
N LYS A 256 3.10 -24.63 -13.81
CA LYS A 256 4.30 -25.44 -13.56
C LYS A 256 5.49 -25.12 -14.48
N ASN A 257 5.28 -24.36 -15.55
CA ASN A 257 6.36 -23.90 -16.43
C ASN A 257 7.04 -22.63 -15.92
N LYS A 258 6.46 -21.95 -14.93
CA LYS A 258 7.05 -20.79 -14.26
C LYS A 258 7.83 -21.22 -13.03
N LYS A 259 8.81 -20.41 -12.65
CA LYS A 259 9.59 -20.57 -11.42
C LYS A 259 9.82 -19.20 -10.82
N LEU A 260 9.89 -19.11 -9.50
CA LEU A 260 10.37 -17.91 -8.84
C LEU A 260 11.86 -17.72 -9.16
N GLY A 261 12.25 -16.48 -9.47
CA GLY A 261 13.66 -16.13 -9.56
C GLY A 261 14.35 -16.23 -8.20
N GLY A 262 13.63 -15.93 -7.11
CA GLY A 262 14.07 -15.95 -5.72
C GLY A 262 14.98 -14.76 -5.39
N MET A 263 14.56 -13.93 -4.42
CA MET A 263 15.29 -12.72 -4.03
C MET A 263 16.75 -13.02 -3.70
N LYS A 264 17.67 -12.19 -4.20
CA LYS A 264 19.13 -12.34 -4.01
C LYS A 264 19.64 -11.54 -2.81
N GLY A 265 20.95 -11.62 -2.57
CA GLY A 265 21.64 -10.84 -1.54
C GLY A 265 21.47 -9.33 -1.70
N LEU A 266 21.86 -8.57 -0.68
CA LEU A 266 21.69 -7.12 -0.65
C LEU A 266 22.71 -6.42 -1.56
N ASP A 267 22.22 -5.60 -2.49
CA ASP A 267 23.01 -4.70 -3.35
C ASP A 267 22.08 -3.55 -3.76
N MET A 268 22.15 -2.40 -3.06
CA MET A 268 21.22 -1.28 -3.27
C MET A 268 21.26 -0.70 -4.69
N ASN A 269 22.44 -0.67 -5.32
CA ASN A 269 22.61 -0.09 -6.65
C ASN A 269 21.88 -0.93 -7.71
N ARG A 270 22.01 -2.26 -7.62
CA ARG A 270 21.33 -3.18 -8.54
C ARG A 270 19.88 -3.42 -8.16
N ALA A 271 19.58 -3.53 -6.88
CA ALA A 271 18.25 -3.85 -6.35
C ALA A 271 17.21 -2.80 -6.73
N GLU A 272 17.48 -1.52 -6.43
CA GLU A 272 16.48 -0.46 -6.66
C GLU A 272 16.17 -0.31 -8.15
N ALA A 273 17.19 -0.30 -9.00
CA ALA A 273 17.02 -0.25 -10.45
C ALA A 273 16.32 -1.50 -10.99
N GLY A 274 16.69 -2.69 -10.49
CA GLY A 274 16.09 -3.97 -10.89
C GLY A 274 14.61 -4.06 -10.54
N VAL A 275 14.24 -3.69 -9.31
CA VAL A 275 12.84 -3.69 -8.85
C VAL A 275 12.00 -2.70 -9.64
N VAL A 276 12.48 -1.47 -9.86
CA VAL A 276 11.72 -0.48 -10.64
C VAL A 276 11.55 -0.96 -12.09
N LYS A 277 12.60 -1.42 -12.76
CA LYS A 277 12.52 -1.83 -14.18
C LYS A 277 11.58 -3.01 -14.40
N ASN A 278 11.53 -3.96 -13.46
CA ASN A 278 10.71 -5.17 -13.57
C ASN A 278 9.31 -5.05 -12.95
N ALA A 279 8.97 -3.93 -12.29
CA ALA A 279 7.59 -3.67 -11.86
C ALA A 279 6.67 -3.44 -13.05
N GLY A 280 5.36 -3.63 -12.91
CA GLY A 280 4.39 -3.50 -14.00
C GLY A 280 3.76 -4.83 -14.40
N LYS A 281 3.30 -4.94 -15.65
CA LYS A 281 2.58 -6.11 -16.17
C LYS A 281 3.46 -7.36 -16.16
N TYR A 282 2.95 -8.45 -15.61
CA TYR A 282 3.62 -9.74 -15.64
C TYR A 282 3.46 -10.44 -17.00
N GLN A 283 4.55 -11.04 -17.49
CA GLN A 283 4.53 -11.81 -18.74
C GLN A 283 4.18 -13.29 -18.46
N GLY A 284 3.02 -13.74 -18.95
CA GLY A 284 2.52 -15.11 -18.84
C GLY A 284 1.23 -15.29 -18.06
N VAL A 285 0.75 -14.25 -17.37
CA VAL A 285 -0.58 -14.21 -16.76
C VAL A 285 -1.20 -12.87 -17.10
N ASP A 286 -2.32 -12.90 -17.82
CA ASP A 286 -2.98 -11.68 -18.25
C ASP A 286 -3.67 -10.97 -17.08
N SER A 287 -3.73 -9.63 -17.17
CA SER A 287 -4.29 -8.73 -16.15
C SER A 287 -3.65 -8.79 -14.77
N MET A 288 -2.40 -9.26 -14.69
CA MET A 288 -1.62 -9.33 -13.46
C MET A 288 -0.42 -8.37 -13.50
N TYR A 289 -0.27 -7.58 -12.44
CA TYR A 289 0.79 -6.59 -12.26
C TYR A 289 1.50 -6.78 -10.92
N PHE A 290 2.76 -6.36 -10.85
CA PHE A 290 3.57 -6.42 -9.62
C PHE A 290 4.33 -5.13 -9.39
N ALA A 291 4.51 -4.76 -8.11
CA ALA A 291 5.42 -3.71 -7.70
C ALA A 291 6.07 -4.02 -6.35
N GLY A 292 7.03 -3.19 -5.94
CA GLY A 292 7.76 -3.37 -4.69
C GLY A 292 8.56 -4.67 -4.62
N MET A 293 8.83 -5.14 -3.41
CA MET A 293 9.74 -6.27 -3.20
C MET A 293 9.22 -7.64 -3.67
N GLU A 294 7.92 -7.77 -3.95
CA GLU A 294 7.39 -9.00 -4.56
C GLU A 294 8.01 -9.24 -5.96
N VAL A 295 8.32 -8.16 -6.69
CA VAL A 295 9.07 -8.19 -7.96
C VAL A 295 10.44 -8.85 -7.77
N ALA A 296 11.12 -8.63 -6.64
CA ALA A 296 12.44 -9.20 -6.39
C ALA A 296 12.38 -10.72 -6.22
N GLU A 297 11.33 -11.25 -5.59
CA GLU A 297 11.10 -12.69 -5.49
C GLU A 297 10.75 -13.31 -6.84
N LEU A 298 9.90 -12.63 -7.61
CA LEU A 298 9.45 -13.11 -8.91
C LEU A 298 10.60 -13.14 -9.94
N HIS A 299 11.37 -12.06 -10.06
CA HIS A 299 12.42 -11.89 -11.07
C HIS A 299 13.84 -12.19 -10.57
N GLY A 300 14.01 -12.52 -9.29
CA GLY A 300 15.32 -12.80 -8.71
C GLY A 300 16.23 -11.58 -8.65
N CYS A 301 15.68 -10.42 -8.30
CA CYS A 301 16.47 -9.21 -8.07
C CYS A 301 17.18 -9.25 -6.72
N ASN A 302 18.24 -8.45 -6.57
CA ASN A 302 18.82 -8.13 -5.27
C ASN A 302 17.80 -7.39 -4.38
N ARG A 303 18.01 -7.45 -3.06
CA ARG A 303 17.28 -6.62 -2.08
C ARG A 303 18.04 -5.33 -1.78
N MET A 304 17.33 -4.27 -1.39
CA MET A 304 17.95 -2.97 -1.05
C MET A 304 18.08 -2.71 0.45
N GLY A 305 17.34 -3.42 1.32
CA GLY A 305 17.38 -3.15 2.76
C GLY A 305 16.72 -1.80 3.10
N PRO A 306 17.31 -0.96 3.97
CA PRO A 306 16.63 0.21 4.55
C PRO A 306 16.67 1.47 3.66
N THR A 307 16.37 1.33 2.36
CA THR A 307 16.14 2.47 1.43
C THR A 307 14.86 2.23 0.65
N PHE A 308 14.06 3.28 0.46
CA PHE A 308 12.65 3.18 0.09
C PHE A 308 12.30 3.79 -1.27
N GLY A 309 13.28 4.40 -1.95
CA GLY A 309 13.07 5.07 -3.24
C GLY A 309 12.42 4.15 -4.28
N ALA A 310 12.96 2.95 -4.45
CA ALA A 310 12.40 1.96 -5.38
C ALA A 310 10.97 1.50 -5.04
N MET A 311 10.56 1.50 -3.77
CA MET A 311 9.19 1.10 -3.42
C MET A 311 8.19 2.11 -3.96
N ALA A 312 8.43 3.40 -3.76
CA ALA A 312 7.58 4.45 -4.33
C ALA A 312 7.60 4.42 -5.86
N VAL A 313 8.79 4.41 -6.46
CA VAL A 313 8.94 4.51 -7.93
C VAL A 313 8.41 3.26 -8.65
N SER A 314 8.57 2.06 -8.08
CA SER A 314 7.96 0.84 -8.66
C SER A 314 6.44 0.88 -8.63
N GLY A 315 5.84 1.44 -7.56
CA GLY A 315 4.40 1.69 -7.50
C GLY A 315 3.93 2.68 -8.56
N ILE A 316 4.66 3.79 -8.75
CA ILE A 316 4.39 4.78 -9.81
C ILE A 316 4.47 4.13 -11.20
N LYS A 317 5.51 3.34 -11.47
CA LYS A 317 5.66 2.64 -12.76
C LYS A 317 4.50 1.68 -13.02
N ALA A 318 4.14 0.86 -12.04
CA ALA A 318 3.01 -0.07 -12.19
C ALA A 318 1.69 0.68 -12.41
N ALA A 319 1.47 1.78 -11.69
CA ALA A 319 0.33 2.66 -11.91
C ALA A 319 0.29 3.24 -13.32
N GLU A 320 1.42 3.69 -13.87
CA GLU A 320 1.50 4.20 -15.25
C GLU A 320 1.07 3.13 -16.28
N GLU A 321 1.54 1.89 -16.13
CA GLU A 321 1.17 0.79 -17.02
C GLU A 321 -0.30 0.38 -16.87
N ILE A 322 -0.85 0.41 -15.65
CA ILE A 322 -2.27 0.17 -15.38
C ILE A 322 -3.13 1.28 -16.01
N LEU A 323 -2.73 2.55 -15.84
CA LEU A 323 -3.44 3.68 -16.43
C LEU A 323 -3.47 3.56 -17.96
N LYS A 324 -2.36 3.22 -18.60
CA LYS A 324 -2.31 2.96 -20.06
C LYS A 324 -3.24 1.84 -20.52
N HIS A 325 -3.46 0.81 -19.70
CA HIS A 325 -4.41 -0.26 -20.01
C HIS A 325 -5.86 0.25 -20.04
N PHE A 326 -6.22 1.15 -19.11
CA PHE A 326 -7.54 1.76 -19.03
C PHE A 326 -7.72 2.99 -19.92
N SER A 327 -6.69 3.44 -20.63
CA SER A 327 -6.76 4.51 -21.65
C SER A 327 -7.42 4.06 -22.96
#